data_AF-A0A9E2QF38-F1
#
_entry.id   AF-A0A9E2QF38-F1
#
_cell.length_a   1.000
_cell.length_b   1.000
_cell.length_c   1.000
_cell.angle_alpha   90.00
_cell.angle_beta   90.00
_cell.angle_gamma   90.00
#
_symmetry.space_group_name_H-M   'P 1'
#
loop_
_entity.id
_entity.type
_entity.pdbx_description
1 polymer ?
#
loop_
_entity_poly.entity_id
_entity_poly.type
_entity_poly.pdbx_seq_one_letter_code
_entity_poly.pdbx_strand_id
1 'polypeptide(L)'
;MIENFQANGLPVLIGSLPVDNHKEAVKLVFRYTPEIPLWVQLPVYKEEGMIAQFLSGLPGLIIEKERACIDTSADSFGEDLLKFYEDYMAVTEGDLDLSKSRFVLTEDTASGFFELIKHLKSLSVSPIAVKGQITGPVTFCTSMNDQEGKAIFYDEQIRDVAVKLLAQKARWQVKELSKFGVPVIIFFDEPALAGFGSSAFISITKNEVAKCFNEVIEAVHSEGGLAGIHVCANSDWSIVLGSSADIVSFDAYSFFDRFILYAGHIRKFVESGRILAWGIVPTSNAE
;
A
#
# COMPACT_ATOMS: atom_id res chain seq x y z
N MET A 1 -17.70 -6.56 10.58
CA MET A 1 -17.13 -5.34 11.18
C MET A 1 -16.10 -5.77 12.20
N ILE A 2 -14.82 -5.50 11.99
CA ILE A 2 -13.78 -5.76 13.01
C ILE A 2 -13.91 -4.67 14.07
N GLU A 3 -14.86 -4.84 15.00
CA GLU A 3 -15.14 -3.91 16.09
C GLU A 3 -14.04 -3.87 17.18
N ASN A 4 -12.92 -4.58 17.02
CA ASN A 4 -12.03 -4.90 18.15
C ASN A 4 -10.53 -4.54 17.99
N PHE A 5 -10.10 -3.79 16.97
CA PHE A 5 -8.72 -3.31 16.98
C PHE A 5 -8.60 -2.04 17.84
N GLN A 6 -7.82 -2.11 18.92
CA GLN A 6 -7.46 -0.96 19.73
C GLN A 6 -5.95 -0.71 19.60
N ALA A 7 -5.57 0.51 19.21
CA ALA A 7 -4.17 0.85 18.98
C ALA A 7 -3.30 0.67 20.24
N ASN A 8 -3.80 1.08 21.42
CA ASN A 8 -3.14 0.92 22.73
C ASN A 8 -1.66 1.33 22.80
N GLY A 9 -1.23 2.25 21.93
CA GLY A 9 0.18 2.65 21.82
C GLY A 9 1.12 1.54 21.35
N LEU A 10 0.59 0.49 20.72
CA LEU A 10 1.38 -0.63 20.20
C LEU A 10 2.26 -0.18 19.03
N PRO A 11 3.51 -0.65 18.95
CA PRO A 11 4.42 -0.29 17.88
C PRO A 11 3.99 -0.95 16.56
N VAL A 12 4.14 -0.19 15.47
CA VAL A 12 3.99 -0.70 14.10
C VAL A 12 5.15 -0.15 13.27
N LEU A 13 5.90 -1.03 12.60
CA LEU A 13 7.07 -0.60 11.83
C LEU A 13 6.69 -0.22 10.39
N ILE A 14 7.56 0.59 9.78
CA ILE A 14 7.61 0.74 8.33
C ILE A 14 8.07 -0.58 7.71
N GLY A 15 7.49 -0.94 6.56
CA GLY A 15 7.64 -2.28 5.96
C GLY A 15 9.07 -2.63 5.51
N SER A 16 9.88 -1.61 5.21
CA SER A 16 11.23 -1.78 4.68
C SER A 16 12.28 -1.96 5.79
N LEU A 17 13.12 -2.99 5.69
CA LEU A 17 14.28 -3.19 6.59
C LEU A 17 15.60 -3.24 5.81
N PRO A 18 16.69 -2.62 6.32
CA PRO A 18 18.00 -2.61 5.67
C PRO A 18 18.79 -3.90 5.96
N VAL A 19 18.18 -5.05 5.66
CA VAL A 19 18.78 -6.39 5.80
C VAL A 19 18.61 -7.17 4.49
N ASP A 20 19.32 -8.28 4.36
CA ASP A 20 19.41 -9.08 3.12
C ASP A 20 18.90 -10.51 3.26
N ASN A 21 18.17 -10.81 4.33
CA ASN A 21 17.63 -12.14 4.57
C ASN A 21 16.23 -12.08 5.19
N HIS A 22 15.22 -12.56 4.46
CA HIS A 22 13.82 -12.53 4.90
C HIS A 22 13.57 -13.31 6.19
N LYS A 23 14.28 -14.42 6.42
CA LYS A 23 14.11 -15.23 7.64
C LYS A 23 14.61 -14.49 8.86
N GLU A 24 15.78 -13.85 8.76
CA GLU A 24 16.33 -13.03 9.84
C GLU A 24 15.48 -11.77 10.07
N ALA A 25 15.00 -11.15 8.99
CA ALA A 25 14.10 -10.00 9.05
C ALA A 25 12.79 -10.34 9.79
N VAL A 26 12.13 -11.45 9.45
CA VAL A 26 10.91 -11.89 10.14
C VAL A 26 11.18 -12.19 11.61
N LYS A 27 12.30 -12.85 11.96
CA LYS A 27 12.68 -13.06 13.36
C LYS A 27 12.86 -11.74 14.13
N LEU A 28 13.42 -10.70 13.50
CA LEU A 28 13.55 -9.37 14.12
C LEU A 28 12.18 -8.76 14.40
N VAL A 29 11.25 -8.83 13.44
CA VAL A 29 9.87 -8.34 13.61
C VAL A 29 9.19 -9.03 14.80
N PHE A 30 9.23 -10.37 14.87
CA PHE A 30 8.62 -11.11 15.98
C PHE A 30 9.34 -10.91 17.32
N ARG A 31 10.63 -10.54 17.30
CA ARG A 31 11.36 -10.24 18.54
C ARG A 31 10.99 -8.89 19.14
N TYR A 32 10.76 -7.87 18.31
CA TYR A 32 10.62 -6.48 18.76
C TYR A 32 9.21 -5.92 18.65
N THR A 33 8.37 -6.43 17.76
CA THR A 33 6.97 -6.02 17.57
C THR A 33 6.05 -7.24 17.36
N PRO A 34 6.02 -8.21 18.29
CA PRO A 34 5.21 -9.44 18.15
C PRO A 34 3.69 -9.20 18.18
N GLU A 35 3.21 -8.08 18.71
CA GLU A 35 1.79 -7.78 18.81
C GLU A 35 1.16 -7.41 17.46
N ILE A 36 1.92 -6.72 16.62
CA ILE A 36 1.51 -6.32 15.25
C ILE A 36 2.68 -6.62 14.28
N PRO A 37 2.98 -7.91 14.03
CA PRO A 37 4.00 -8.28 13.06
C PRO A 37 3.56 -7.87 11.65
N LEU A 38 4.55 -7.65 10.80
CA LEU A 38 4.38 -7.29 9.40
C LEU A 38 5.29 -8.12 8.50
N TRP A 39 4.95 -8.19 7.22
CA TRP A 39 5.84 -8.79 6.25
C TRP A 39 6.89 -7.78 5.84
N VAL A 40 8.14 -8.20 5.75
CA VAL A 40 9.26 -7.28 5.47
C VAL A 40 9.48 -7.13 3.98
N GLN A 41 9.78 -5.91 3.54
CA GLN A 41 10.33 -5.62 2.22
C GLN A 41 11.81 -5.33 2.39
N LEU A 42 12.66 -5.95 1.59
CA LEU A 42 14.11 -5.86 1.68
C LEU A 42 14.64 -5.10 0.45
N PRO A 43 14.94 -3.79 0.57
CA PRO A 43 15.30 -2.94 -0.57
C PRO A 43 16.58 -3.35 -1.32
N VAL A 44 17.36 -4.28 -0.78
CA VAL A 44 18.52 -4.86 -1.46
C VAL A 44 18.11 -5.72 -2.67
N TYR A 45 16.89 -6.25 -2.69
CA TYR A 45 16.31 -6.97 -3.81
C TYR A 45 15.52 -6.01 -4.71
N LYS A 46 15.87 -5.97 -6.00
CA LYS A 46 15.26 -5.04 -6.97
C LYS A 46 13.76 -5.30 -7.14
N GLU A 47 13.39 -6.57 -7.05
CA GLU A 47 12.02 -7.10 -7.16
C GLU A 47 11.12 -6.62 -6.01
N GLU A 48 11.73 -6.29 -4.86
CA GLU A 48 11.03 -5.74 -3.69
C GLU A 48 11.07 -4.21 -3.63
N GLY A 49 11.56 -3.58 -4.70
CA GLY A 49 11.46 -2.15 -4.89
C GLY A 49 10.00 -1.68 -4.85
N MET A 50 9.76 -0.54 -4.22
CA MET A 50 8.43 0.03 -3.96
C MET A 50 7.48 -0.06 -5.17
N ILE A 51 7.97 0.20 -6.38
CA ILE A 51 7.14 0.10 -7.59
C ILE A 51 7.15 -1.32 -8.16
N ALA A 52 8.34 -1.88 -8.40
CA ALA A 52 8.57 -3.15 -9.07
C ALA A 52 7.75 -4.31 -8.47
N GLN A 53 7.65 -4.32 -7.14
CA GLN A 53 6.97 -5.36 -6.36
C GLN A 53 5.48 -5.53 -6.71
N PHE A 54 4.83 -4.49 -7.23
CA PHE A 54 3.39 -4.48 -7.47
C PHE A 54 3.00 -4.38 -8.96
N LEU A 55 3.98 -4.48 -9.88
CA LEU A 55 3.75 -4.35 -11.33
C LEU A 55 3.03 -5.54 -11.97
N SER A 56 3.28 -6.75 -11.46
CA SER A 56 2.79 -7.98 -12.09
C SER A 56 1.26 -7.97 -12.19
N GLY A 57 0.75 -8.18 -13.41
CA GLY A 57 -0.67 -8.14 -13.75
C GLY A 57 -1.12 -6.89 -14.52
N LEU A 58 -0.27 -5.85 -14.63
CA LEU A 58 -0.56 -4.66 -15.44
C LEU A 58 -0.60 -4.98 -16.95
N PRO A 59 -1.64 -4.55 -17.67
CA PRO A 59 -1.68 -4.51 -19.14
C PRO A 59 -0.56 -3.63 -19.70
N GLY A 60 0.03 -4.05 -20.83
CA GLY A 60 1.08 -3.29 -21.50
C GLY A 60 2.40 -3.20 -20.73
N LEU A 61 2.57 -3.93 -19.63
CA LEU A 61 3.82 -3.92 -18.87
C LEU A 61 4.98 -4.48 -19.71
N ILE A 62 5.96 -3.63 -19.97
CA ILE A 62 7.23 -4.02 -20.59
C ILE A 62 8.40 -3.71 -19.64
N ILE A 63 9.41 -4.57 -19.63
CA ILE A 63 10.62 -4.40 -18.84
C ILE A 63 11.80 -4.31 -19.81
N GLU A 64 12.31 -3.10 -20.03
CA GLU A 64 13.46 -2.84 -20.90
C GLU A 64 14.64 -2.33 -20.09
N LYS A 65 15.80 -2.97 -20.22
CA LYS A 65 17.07 -2.52 -19.59
C LYS A 65 16.91 -2.21 -18.09
N GLU A 66 16.21 -3.08 -17.37
CA GLU A 66 15.87 -2.95 -15.94
C GLU A 66 14.90 -1.81 -15.58
N ARG A 67 14.26 -1.15 -16.56
CA ARG A 67 13.21 -0.16 -16.35
C ARG A 67 11.87 -0.70 -16.83
N ALA A 68 10.88 -0.66 -15.94
CA ALA A 68 9.50 -0.94 -16.30
C ALA A 68 8.81 0.29 -16.88
N CYS A 69 8.01 0.11 -17.93
CA CYS A 69 7.04 1.08 -18.41
C CYS A 69 5.79 0.39 -18.97
N ILE A 70 4.75 1.17 -19.25
CA ILE A 70 3.50 0.70 -19.86
C ILE A 70 3.51 1.08 -21.33
N ASP A 71 3.62 0.11 -22.22
CA ASP A 71 3.51 0.33 -23.66
C ASP A 71 2.03 0.32 -24.08
N THR A 72 1.52 1.51 -24.28
CA THR A 72 0.14 1.76 -24.73
C THR A 72 0.01 1.78 -26.25
N SER A 73 1.16 1.77 -26.96
CA SER A 73 1.22 1.84 -28.42
C SER A 73 1.19 0.48 -29.10
N ALA A 74 1.40 -0.60 -28.33
CA ALA A 74 1.32 -1.96 -28.83
C ALA A 74 -0.09 -2.32 -29.32
N ASP A 75 -0.17 -3.01 -30.47
CA ASP A 75 -1.45 -3.47 -31.04
C ASP A 75 -2.24 -4.38 -30.07
N SER A 76 -1.55 -5.08 -29.17
CA SER A 76 -2.17 -5.97 -28.16
C SER A 76 -2.76 -5.23 -26.96
N PHE A 77 -2.43 -3.94 -26.75
CA PHE A 77 -2.77 -3.23 -25.52
C PHE A 77 -4.28 -3.18 -25.26
N GLY A 78 -5.10 -3.00 -26.30
CA GLY A 78 -6.55 -3.03 -26.19
C GLY A 78 -7.11 -4.38 -25.73
N GLU A 79 -6.54 -5.48 -26.21
CA GLU A 79 -6.92 -6.83 -25.78
C GLU A 79 -6.45 -7.12 -24.34
N ASP A 80 -5.26 -6.66 -23.98
CA ASP A 80 -4.72 -6.82 -22.62
C ASP A 80 -5.53 -6.06 -21.58
N LEU A 81 -5.99 -4.85 -21.93
CA LEU A 81 -6.93 -4.06 -21.13
C LEU A 81 -8.27 -4.78 -20.95
N LEU A 82 -8.84 -5.30 -22.04
CA LEU A 82 -10.11 -6.02 -21.98
C LEU A 82 -10.02 -7.22 -21.02
N LYS A 83 -8.98 -8.06 -21.18
CA LYS A 83 -8.74 -9.21 -20.30
C LYS A 83 -8.55 -8.80 -18.83
N PHE A 84 -7.93 -7.65 -18.58
CA PHE A 84 -7.79 -7.14 -17.22
C PHE A 84 -9.13 -6.81 -16.59
N TYR A 85 -10.01 -6.10 -17.32
CA TYR A 85 -11.34 -5.77 -16.81
C TYR A 85 -12.23 -7.01 -16.68
N GLU A 86 -12.12 -7.99 -17.59
CA GLU A 86 -12.79 -9.29 -17.47
C GLU A 86 -12.36 -10.01 -16.18
N ASP A 87 -11.06 -10.13 -15.92
CA ASP A 87 -10.54 -10.74 -14.68
C ASP A 87 -10.99 -9.96 -13.44
N TYR A 88 -10.98 -8.62 -13.49
CA TYR A 88 -11.42 -7.76 -12.38
C TYR A 88 -12.91 -7.95 -12.07
N MET A 89 -13.77 -7.97 -13.10
CA MET A 89 -15.20 -8.20 -12.95
C MET A 89 -15.47 -9.62 -12.41
N ALA A 90 -14.84 -10.64 -12.99
CA ALA A 90 -14.98 -12.02 -12.52
C ALA A 90 -14.57 -12.18 -11.05
N VAL A 91 -13.51 -11.50 -10.62
CA VAL A 91 -13.06 -11.51 -9.21
C VAL A 91 -13.99 -10.71 -8.27
N THR A 92 -14.64 -9.66 -8.77
CA THR A 92 -15.56 -8.82 -7.99
C THR A 92 -16.94 -9.46 -7.86
N GLU A 93 -17.41 -10.13 -8.91
CA GLU A 93 -18.70 -10.84 -8.96
C GLU A 93 -18.63 -12.23 -8.30
N GLY A 94 -17.41 -12.74 -8.05
CA GLY A 94 -17.17 -14.01 -7.37
C GLY A 94 -17.06 -15.23 -8.31
N ASP A 95 -17.04 -15.00 -9.62
CA ASP A 95 -16.86 -16.04 -10.66
C ASP A 95 -15.40 -16.55 -10.73
N LEU A 96 -14.43 -15.71 -10.35
CA LEU A 96 -13.02 -16.08 -10.26
C LEU A 96 -12.51 -15.88 -8.83
N ASP A 97 -11.92 -16.91 -8.23
CA ASP A 97 -11.25 -16.77 -6.94
C ASP A 97 -10.03 -15.84 -7.09
N LEU A 98 -10.01 -14.76 -6.31
CA LEU A 98 -8.89 -13.82 -6.20
C LEU A 98 -7.53 -14.53 -6.07
N SER A 99 -7.46 -15.64 -5.33
CA SER A 99 -6.22 -16.42 -5.12
C SER A 99 -5.67 -17.09 -6.37
N LYS A 100 -6.47 -17.20 -7.44
CA LYS A 100 -6.13 -17.78 -8.75
C LYS A 100 -6.06 -16.75 -9.86
N SER A 101 -6.23 -15.48 -9.54
CA SER A 101 -6.24 -14.36 -10.49
C SER A 101 -4.85 -13.76 -10.69
N ARG A 102 -4.74 -12.81 -11.62
CA ARG A 102 -3.53 -11.99 -11.82
C ARG A 102 -3.21 -11.06 -10.64
N PHE A 103 -4.14 -10.86 -9.72
CA PHE A 103 -4.05 -9.86 -8.67
C PHE A 103 -3.32 -10.32 -7.41
N VAL A 104 -2.66 -11.49 -7.44
CA VAL A 104 -1.91 -12.02 -6.30
C VAL A 104 -0.49 -11.44 -6.22
N LEU A 105 0.13 -11.52 -5.04
CA LEU A 105 1.58 -11.40 -4.92
C LEU A 105 2.22 -12.78 -5.12
N THR A 106 3.46 -12.81 -5.61
CA THR A 106 4.23 -14.04 -5.86
C THR A 106 5.48 -14.07 -4.98
N GLU A 107 6.04 -15.26 -4.74
CA GLU A 107 7.25 -15.41 -3.90
C GLU A 107 8.45 -14.66 -4.50
N ASP A 108 8.49 -14.51 -5.83
CA ASP A 108 9.54 -13.76 -6.56
C ASP A 108 9.60 -12.27 -6.20
N THR A 109 8.45 -11.66 -5.88
CA THR A 109 8.35 -10.22 -5.58
C THR A 109 8.00 -9.95 -4.13
N ALA A 110 7.45 -10.91 -3.40
CA ALA A 110 6.98 -10.73 -2.04
C ALA A 110 7.47 -11.85 -1.11
N SER A 111 8.74 -12.26 -1.22
CA SER A 111 9.34 -13.31 -0.38
C SER A 111 9.10 -13.09 1.12
N GLY A 112 9.18 -11.84 1.59
CA GLY A 112 8.88 -11.49 2.97
C GLY A 112 7.43 -11.76 3.39
N PHE A 113 6.45 -11.64 2.48
CA PHE A 113 5.05 -11.98 2.73
C PHE A 113 4.91 -13.47 2.99
N PHE A 114 5.48 -14.31 2.12
CA PHE A 114 5.40 -15.76 2.28
C PHE A 114 6.18 -16.25 3.51
N GLU A 115 7.28 -15.60 3.87
CA GLU A 115 8.01 -15.90 5.10
C GLU A 115 7.22 -15.52 6.36
N LEU A 116 6.52 -14.37 6.37
CA LEU A 116 5.57 -14.01 7.43
C LEU A 116 4.49 -15.09 7.58
N ILE A 117 3.85 -15.51 6.49
CA ILE A 117 2.80 -16.54 6.50
C ILE A 117 3.34 -17.87 7.07
N LYS A 118 4.55 -18.27 6.70
CA LYS A 118 5.22 -19.47 7.24
C LYS A 118 5.42 -19.33 8.76
N HIS A 119 5.87 -18.16 9.23
CA HIS A 119 6.10 -17.92 10.65
C HIS A 119 4.79 -17.89 11.45
N LEU A 120 3.75 -17.19 10.97
CA LEU A 120 2.44 -17.11 11.62
C LEU A 120 1.81 -18.49 11.83
N LYS A 121 1.96 -19.42 10.88
CA LYS A 121 1.48 -20.82 11.01
C LYS A 121 2.15 -21.60 12.14
N SER A 122 3.34 -21.18 12.58
CA SER A 122 4.11 -21.86 13.62
C SER A 122 3.89 -21.29 15.02
N LEU A 123 3.13 -20.19 15.15
CA LEU A 123 2.93 -19.53 16.44
C LEU A 123 1.99 -20.34 17.34
N SER A 124 2.34 -20.39 18.61
CA SER A 124 1.48 -20.91 19.68
C SER A 124 0.52 -19.84 20.23
N VAL A 125 0.85 -18.57 20.06
CA VAL A 125 0.08 -17.41 20.52
C VAL A 125 -0.17 -16.48 19.34
N SER A 126 -1.44 -16.19 19.07
CA SER A 126 -1.81 -15.27 18.00
C SER A 126 -1.40 -13.83 18.34
N PRO A 127 -0.94 -13.03 17.35
CA PRO A 127 -0.72 -11.61 17.54
C PRO A 127 -2.04 -10.85 17.75
N ILE A 128 -1.96 -9.57 18.14
CA ILE A 128 -3.14 -8.69 18.31
C ILE A 128 -3.70 -8.29 16.95
N ALA A 129 -2.83 -8.06 15.97
CA ALA A 129 -3.16 -7.80 14.58
C ALA A 129 -2.00 -8.22 13.68
N VAL A 130 -2.18 -8.22 12.36
CA VAL A 130 -1.08 -8.40 11.42
C VAL A 130 -1.12 -7.28 10.40
N LYS A 131 0.04 -6.74 10.04
CA LYS A 131 0.17 -5.67 9.06
C LYS A 131 0.71 -6.17 7.72
N GLY A 132 0.02 -5.79 6.66
CA GLY A 132 0.55 -5.73 5.31
C GLY A 132 0.78 -4.29 4.86
N GLN A 133 1.40 -4.14 3.70
CA GLN A 133 1.58 -2.84 3.08
C GLN A 133 1.66 -2.99 1.56
N ILE A 134 1.46 -1.88 0.89
CA ILE A 134 1.54 -1.75 -0.56
C ILE A 134 1.84 -0.30 -0.90
N THR A 135 2.46 -0.06 -2.04
CA THR A 135 2.62 1.30 -2.55
C THR A 135 1.26 1.92 -2.81
N GLY A 136 1.08 3.14 -2.32
CA GLY A 136 -0.16 3.87 -2.53
C GLY A 136 -0.38 4.24 -4.00
N PRO A 137 -1.64 4.39 -4.43
CA PRO A 137 -1.98 4.59 -5.82
C PRO A 137 -1.40 5.87 -6.44
N VAL A 138 -1.24 6.95 -5.68
CA VAL A 138 -0.69 8.21 -6.21
C VAL A 138 0.81 8.03 -6.50
N THR A 139 1.56 7.53 -5.52
CA THR A 139 3.00 7.25 -5.67
C THR A 139 3.25 6.27 -6.79
N PHE A 140 2.46 5.19 -6.87
CA PHE A 140 2.60 4.20 -7.92
C PHE A 140 2.38 4.81 -9.31
N CYS A 141 1.24 5.49 -9.51
CA CYS A 141 0.87 6.03 -10.82
C CYS A 141 1.74 7.23 -11.24
N THR A 142 2.35 7.94 -10.30
CA THR A 142 3.27 9.05 -10.59
C THR A 142 4.72 8.59 -10.84
N SER A 143 5.08 7.40 -10.35
CA SER A 143 6.41 6.80 -10.55
C SER A 143 6.49 5.90 -11.79
N MET A 144 5.36 5.34 -12.20
CA MET A 144 5.24 4.56 -13.44
C MET A 144 5.01 5.46 -14.64
N ASN A 145 5.69 5.15 -15.73
CA ASN A 145 5.60 5.91 -16.98
C ASN A 145 5.12 5.03 -18.14
N ASP A 146 4.55 5.67 -19.15
CA ASP A 146 4.33 5.09 -20.47
C ASP A 146 5.62 5.04 -21.31
N GLN A 147 5.51 4.57 -22.55
CA GLN A 147 6.61 4.51 -23.51
C GLN A 147 7.21 5.88 -23.89
N GLU A 148 6.46 6.98 -23.70
CA GLU A 148 6.93 8.34 -23.96
C GLU A 148 7.57 8.99 -22.71
N GLY A 149 7.59 8.28 -21.59
CA GLY A 149 8.14 8.75 -20.32
C GLY A 149 7.17 9.62 -19.51
N LYS A 150 5.89 9.70 -19.91
CA LYS A 150 4.85 10.42 -19.17
C LYS A 150 4.30 9.55 -18.06
N ALA A 151 4.12 10.12 -16.87
CA ALA A 151 3.57 9.37 -15.74
C ALA A 151 2.15 8.88 -16.04
N ILE A 152 1.87 7.61 -15.71
CA ILE A 152 0.58 6.97 -16.01
C ILE A 152 -0.59 7.61 -15.25
N PHE A 153 -0.31 8.37 -14.18
CA PHE A 153 -1.32 9.14 -13.46
C PHE A 153 -2.13 10.07 -14.38
N TYR A 154 -1.50 10.58 -15.44
CA TYR A 154 -2.11 11.51 -16.39
C TYR A 154 -2.87 10.84 -17.53
N ASP A 155 -2.92 9.51 -17.55
CA ASP A 155 -3.79 8.74 -18.43
C ASP A 155 -4.91 8.15 -17.56
N GLU A 156 -6.15 8.59 -17.79
CA GLU A 156 -7.27 8.18 -16.93
C GLU A 156 -7.51 6.66 -16.96
N GLN A 157 -7.30 6.02 -18.12
CA GLN A 157 -7.56 4.60 -18.31
C GLN A 157 -6.47 3.75 -17.65
N ILE A 158 -5.20 4.10 -17.84
CA ILE A 158 -4.09 3.37 -17.22
C ILE A 158 -4.06 3.60 -15.71
N ARG A 159 -4.38 4.83 -15.27
CA ARG A 159 -4.56 5.13 -13.84
C ARG A 159 -5.64 4.25 -13.23
N ASP A 160 -6.81 4.13 -13.85
CA ASP A 160 -7.89 3.28 -13.33
C ASP A 160 -7.45 1.81 -13.17
N VAL A 161 -6.79 1.27 -14.20
CA VAL A 161 -6.24 -0.09 -14.20
C VAL A 161 -5.20 -0.29 -13.09
N ALA A 162 -4.27 0.65 -12.94
CA ALA A 162 -3.23 0.59 -11.93
C ALA A 162 -3.82 0.66 -10.51
N VAL A 163 -4.77 1.56 -10.26
CA VAL A 163 -5.44 1.67 -8.97
C VAL A 163 -6.21 0.38 -8.66
N LYS A 164 -6.94 -0.18 -9.64
CA LYS A 164 -7.65 -1.46 -9.48
C LYS A 164 -6.71 -2.63 -9.20
N LEU A 165 -5.56 -2.70 -9.88
CA LEU A 165 -4.55 -3.72 -9.60
C LEU A 165 -4.07 -3.65 -8.14
N LEU A 166 -3.72 -2.46 -7.65
CA LEU A 166 -3.28 -2.24 -6.28
C LEU A 166 -4.40 -2.58 -5.28
N ALA A 167 -5.63 -2.18 -5.58
CA ALA A 167 -6.81 -2.48 -4.77
C ALA A 167 -6.99 -4.00 -4.61
N GLN A 168 -6.92 -4.77 -5.71
CA GLN A 168 -7.05 -6.23 -5.66
C GLN A 168 -5.85 -6.92 -4.98
N LYS A 169 -4.62 -6.40 -5.13
CA LYS A 169 -3.44 -6.91 -4.39
C LYS A 169 -3.57 -6.65 -2.88
N ALA A 170 -4.04 -5.46 -2.48
CA ALA A 170 -4.34 -5.15 -1.08
C ALA A 170 -5.42 -6.09 -0.54
N ARG A 171 -6.50 -6.29 -1.32
CA ARG A 171 -7.57 -7.23 -1.02
C ARG A 171 -7.05 -8.66 -0.81
N TRP A 172 -6.15 -9.11 -1.67
CA TRP A 172 -5.52 -10.42 -1.57
C TRP A 172 -4.68 -10.56 -0.29
N GLN A 173 -3.90 -9.53 0.08
CA GLN A 173 -3.17 -9.53 1.35
C GLN A 173 -4.13 -9.67 2.54
N VAL A 174 -5.25 -8.92 2.56
CA VAL A 174 -6.27 -9.05 3.62
C VAL A 174 -6.83 -10.47 3.65
N LYS A 175 -7.22 -11.03 2.51
CA LYS A 175 -7.79 -12.38 2.41
C LYS A 175 -6.84 -13.46 2.93
N GLU A 176 -5.56 -13.38 2.60
CA GLU A 176 -4.55 -14.35 3.06
C GLU A 176 -4.23 -14.19 4.55
N LEU A 177 -4.08 -12.96 5.03
CA LEU A 177 -3.75 -12.68 6.44
C LEU A 177 -4.94 -12.90 7.38
N SER A 178 -6.18 -12.72 6.91
CA SER A 178 -7.38 -12.96 7.71
C SER A 178 -7.58 -14.43 8.09
N LYS A 179 -6.91 -15.36 7.38
CA LYS A 179 -6.91 -16.79 7.72
C LYS A 179 -6.36 -17.10 9.12
N PHE A 180 -5.61 -16.16 9.71
CA PHE A 180 -5.07 -16.28 11.07
C PHE A 180 -6.04 -15.79 12.16
N GLY A 181 -7.25 -15.34 11.79
CA GLY A 181 -8.31 -15.00 12.74
C GLY A 181 -8.04 -13.75 13.57
N VAL A 182 -7.18 -12.86 13.08
CA VAL A 182 -6.77 -11.60 13.73
C VAL A 182 -7.04 -10.42 12.80
N PRO A 183 -7.25 -9.20 13.35
CA PRO A 183 -7.34 -7.99 12.56
C PRO A 183 -6.18 -7.83 11.57
N VAL A 184 -6.48 -7.43 10.34
CA VAL A 184 -5.48 -7.14 9.31
C VAL A 184 -5.45 -5.65 9.02
N ILE A 185 -4.25 -5.08 9.01
CA ILE A 185 -4.02 -3.67 8.68
C ILE A 185 -3.24 -3.63 7.36
N ILE A 186 -3.69 -2.87 6.37
CA ILE A 186 -2.95 -2.63 5.12
C ILE A 186 -2.58 -1.16 5.04
N PHE A 187 -1.28 -0.86 4.95
CA PHE A 187 -0.82 0.50 4.70
C PHE A 187 -0.59 0.76 3.21
N PHE A 188 -1.10 1.89 2.74
CA PHE A 188 -0.76 2.49 1.45
C PHE A 188 0.34 3.53 1.67
N ASP A 189 1.55 3.22 1.22
CA ASP A 189 2.71 4.08 1.39
C ASP A 189 2.77 5.14 0.26
N GLU A 190 2.68 6.41 0.64
CA GLU A 190 2.49 7.55 -0.28
C GLU A 190 3.59 8.62 -0.19
N PRO A 191 4.88 8.31 -0.41
CA PRO A 191 5.93 9.32 -0.38
C PRO A 191 5.77 10.41 -1.46
N ALA A 192 5.16 10.12 -2.62
CA ALA A 192 4.96 11.14 -3.67
C ALA A 192 4.02 12.27 -3.24
N LEU A 193 3.13 12.02 -2.27
CA LEU A 193 2.26 13.05 -1.71
C LEU A 193 3.05 14.15 -0.98
N ALA A 194 4.31 13.94 -0.63
CA ALA A 194 5.18 14.98 -0.11
C ALA A 194 5.40 16.14 -1.12
N GLY A 195 5.36 15.81 -2.41
CA GLY A 195 5.46 16.77 -3.51
C GLY A 195 4.12 17.35 -3.96
N PHE A 196 2.99 16.92 -3.39
CA PHE A 196 1.66 17.33 -3.85
C PHE A 196 1.50 18.86 -3.78
N GLY A 197 1.11 19.48 -4.90
CA GLY A 197 1.04 20.95 -5.05
C GLY A 197 2.34 21.63 -5.51
N SER A 198 3.43 20.88 -5.71
CA SER A 198 4.62 21.37 -6.42
C SER A 198 4.37 21.44 -7.94
N SER A 199 5.28 22.10 -8.67
CA SER A 199 5.20 22.19 -10.14
C SER A 199 5.15 20.82 -10.84
N ALA A 200 5.75 19.78 -10.25
CA ALA A 200 5.73 18.42 -10.77
C ALA A 200 4.35 17.75 -10.70
N PHE A 201 3.44 18.25 -9.86
CA PHE A 201 2.13 17.65 -9.58
C PHE A 201 0.98 18.66 -9.65
N ILE A 202 1.20 19.83 -10.25
CA ILE A 202 0.23 20.93 -10.24
C ILE A 202 -1.07 20.61 -10.99
N SER A 203 -1.02 19.70 -11.96
CA SER A 203 -2.17 19.23 -12.73
C SER A 203 -2.95 18.13 -12.03
N ILE A 204 -2.45 17.54 -10.94
CA ILE A 204 -3.17 16.52 -10.18
C ILE A 204 -4.14 17.20 -9.21
N THR A 205 -5.43 16.87 -9.34
CA THR A 205 -6.46 17.45 -8.48
C THR A 205 -6.67 16.62 -7.19
N LYS A 206 -7.15 17.30 -6.13
CA LYS A 206 -7.56 16.61 -4.88
C LYS A 206 -8.62 15.53 -5.12
N ASN A 207 -9.51 15.77 -6.08
CA ASN A 207 -10.59 14.85 -6.41
C ASN A 207 -10.08 13.56 -7.06
N GLU A 208 -9.07 13.65 -7.93
CA GLU A 208 -8.44 12.46 -8.52
C GLU A 208 -7.73 11.63 -7.46
N VAL A 209 -6.97 12.27 -6.56
CA VAL A 209 -6.33 11.58 -5.42
C VAL A 209 -7.38 10.90 -4.53
N ALA A 210 -8.47 11.61 -4.19
CA ALA A 210 -9.54 11.04 -3.37
C ALA A 210 -10.19 9.82 -4.02
N LYS A 211 -10.43 9.84 -5.35
CA LYS A 211 -10.95 8.67 -6.09
C LYS A 211 -9.99 7.48 -6.03
N CYS A 212 -8.69 7.72 -6.23
CA CYS A 212 -7.68 6.68 -6.13
C CYS A 212 -7.66 6.04 -4.73
N PHE A 213 -7.74 6.85 -3.67
CA PHE A 213 -7.81 6.35 -2.30
C PHE A 213 -9.09 5.59 -2.00
N ASN A 214 -10.25 6.09 -2.45
CA ASN A 214 -11.52 5.41 -2.21
C ASN A 214 -11.50 3.99 -2.79
N GLU A 215 -11.05 3.79 -4.02
CA GLU A 215 -10.98 2.46 -4.65
C GLU A 215 -10.14 1.47 -3.83
N VAL A 216 -8.93 1.87 -3.41
CA VAL A 216 -8.04 0.95 -2.68
C VAL A 216 -8.48 0.73 -1.23
N ILE A 217 -9.06 1.74 -0.57
CA ILE A 217 -9.58 1.64 0.80
C ILE A 217 -10.83 0.77 0.82
N GLU A 218 -11.77 0.98 -0.11
CA GLU A 218 -12.98 0.16 -0.22
C GLU A 218 -12.64 -1.31 -0.45
N ALA A 219 -11.61 -1.61 -1.26
CA ALA A 219 -11.16 -2.98 -1.45
C ALA A 219 -10.66 -3.63 -0.16
N VAL A 220 -9.88 -2.91 0.67
CA VAL A 220 -9.43 -3.40 1.99
C VAL A 220 -10.61 -3.62 2.93
N HIS A 221 -11.52 -2.63 3.01
CA HIS A 221 -12.73 -2.71 3.83
C HIS A 221 -13.66 -3.85 3.43
N SER A 222 -13.74 -4.18 2.13
CA SER A 222 -14.61 -5.24 1.60
C SER A 222 -14.23 -6.64 2.11
N GLU A 223 -12.96 -6.87 2.43
CA GLU A 223 -12.46 -8.11 3.08
C GLU A 223 -12.39 -7.98 4.60
N GLY A 224 -12.89 -6.88 5.16
CA GLY A 224 -12.90 -6.60 6.59
C GLY A 224 -11.57 -6.09 7.15
N GLY A 225 -10.58 -5.75 6.32
CA GLY A 225 -9.30 -5.18 6.76
C GLY A 225 -9.43 -3.71 7.19
N LEU A 226 -8.40 -3.20 7.86
CA LEU A 226 -8.23 -1.78 8.19
C LEU A 226 -7.27 -1.15 7.19
N ALA A 227 -7.65 -0.03 6.60
CA ALA A 227 -6.83 0.71 5.66
C ALA A 227 -6.07 1.84 6.35
N GLY A 228 -4.75 1.86 6.20
CA GLY A 228 -3.88 2.95 6.63
C GLY A 228 -3.27 3.69 5.45
N ILE A 229 -3.01 4.99 5.61
CA ILE A 229 -2.19 5.77 4.68
C ILE A 229 -0.95 6.25 5.43
N HIS A 230 0.23 6.03 4.85
CA HIS A 230 1.49 6.53 5.38
C HIS A 230 2.10 7.58 4.45
N VAL A 231 2.52 8.71 5.01
CA VAL A 231 3.33 9.71 4.32
C VAL A 231 4.53 10.08 5.20
N CYS A 232 5.74 9.91 4.68
CA CYS A 232 7.00 10.11 5.42
C CYS A 232 7.45 11.57 5.51
N ALA A 233 6.73 12.52 4.92
CA ALA A 233 7.07 13.92 4.89
C ALA A 233 5.84 14.83 4.95
N ASN A 234 6.05 16.14 4.89
CA ASN A 234 4.96 17.10 4.84
C ASN A 234 4.10 16.93 3.57
N SER A 235 2.78 16.92 3.72
CA SER A 235 1.82 16.84 2.61
C SER A 235 0.63 17.75 2.85
N ASP A 236 -0.28 17.84 1.87
CA ASP A 236 -1.62 18.38 2.09
C ASP A 236 -2.48 17.36 2.85
N TRP A 237 -2.37 17.40 4.18
CA TRP A 237 -3.07 16.48 5.09
C TRP A 237 -4.60 16.56 5.00
N SER A 238 -5.18 17.60 4.38
CA SER A 238 -6.64 17.68 4.21
C SER A 238 -7.19 16.54 3.36
N ILE A 239 -6.40 16.04 2.40
CA ILE A 239 -6.81 14.93 1.51
C ILE A 239 -6.75 13.61 2.28
N VAL A 240 -5.65 13.36 2.99
CA VAL A 240 -5.42 12.12 3.73
C VAL A 240 -6.39 12.01 4.92
N LEU A 241 -6.49 13.06 5.74
CA LEU A 241 -7.41 13.10 6.89
C LEU A 241 -8.89 13.18 6.47
N GLY A 242 -9.16 13.66 5.25
CA GLY A 242 -10.50 13.70 4.66
C GLY A 242 -10.94 12.38 4.02
N SER A 243 -10.04 11.40 3.86
CA SER A 243 -10.35 10.10 3.28
C SER A 243 -11.12 9.18 4.23
N SER A 244 -11.47 7.99 3.73
CA SER A 244 -12.05 6.89 4.51
C SER A 244 -11.02 6.03 5.25
N ALA A 245 -9.73 6.39 5.24
CA ALA A 245 -8.69 5.61 5.93
C ALA A 245 -8.96 5.52 7.44
N ASP A 246 -8.69 4.35 8.02
CA ASP A 246 -8.83 4.08 9.46
C ASP A 246 -7.62 4.56 10.25
N ILE A 247 -6.44 4.54 9.60
CA ILE A 247 -5.16 4.87 10.22
C ILE A 247 -4.41 5.89 9.35
N VAL A 248 -3.92 6.97 9.96
CA VAL A 248 -2.98 7.90 9.29
C VAL A 248 -1.64 7.84 9.99
N SER A 249 -0.61 7.46 9.26
CA SER A 249 0.78 7.37 9.72
C SER A 249 1.60 8.51 9.14
N PHE A 250 2.29 9.24 10.01
CA PHE A 250 3.09 10.40 9.63
C PHE A 250 4.38 10.48 10.41
N ASP A 251 5.38 11.14 9.83
CA ASP A 251 6.62 11.49 10.54
C ASP A 251 6.35 12.66 11.51
N ALA A 252 6.06 12.29 12.75
CA ALA A 252 5.86 13.23 13.84
C ALA A 252 7.20 13.79 14.37
N TYR A 253 8.30 13.07 14.19
CA TYR A 253 9.62 13.51 14.63
C TYR A 253 10.05 14.77 13.86
N SER A 254 9.90 14.75 12.53
CA SER A 254 10.40 15.83 11.66
C SER A 254 9.33 16.83 11.22
N PHE A 255 8.04 16.46 11.22
CA PHE A 255 6.97 17.28 10.60
C PHE A 255 5.73 17.51 11.48
N PHE A 256 5.82 17.29 12.80
CA PHE A 256 4.68 17.51 13.69
C PHE A 256 4.15 18.96 13.67
N ASP A 257 5.05 19.94 13.61
CA ASP A 257 4.74 21.37 13.52
C ASP A 257 3.87 21.72 12.30
N ARG A 258 4.07 21.00 11.18
CA ARG A 258 3.27 21.16 9.96
C ARG A 258 1.98 20.37 10.02
N PHE A 259 2.01 19.15 10.58
CA PHE A 259 0.83 18.32 10.75
C PHE A 259 -0.23 19.02 11.61
N ILE A 260 0.17 19.63 12.74
CA ILE A 260 -0.76 20.26 13.69
C ILE A 260 -1.50 21.48 13.13
N LEU A 261 -1.04 22.06 12.02
CA LEU A 261 -1.76 23.11 11.29
C LEU A 261 -3.15 22.65 10.80
N TYR A 262 -3.36 21.34 10.67
CA TYR A 262 -4.63 20.73 10.27
C TYR A 262 -5.52 20.35 11.47
N ALA A 263 -5.39 21.03 12.61
CA ALA A 263 -6.08 20.72 13.88
C ALA A 263 -7.59 20.39 13.73
N GLY A 264 -8.31 21.10 12.86
CA GLY A 264 -9.73 20.83 12.59
C GLY A 264 -9.98 19.47 11.92
N HIS A 265 -9.13 19.08 10.97
CA HIS A 265 -9.20 17.77 10.32
C HIS A 265 -8.76 16.65 11.27
N ILE A 266 -7.68 16.89 12.02
CA ILE A 266 -7.17 15.96 13.04
C ILE A 266 -8.25 15.64 14.07
N ARG A 267 -8.91 16.67 14.62
CA ARG A 267 -9.99 16.50 15.59
C ARG A 267 -11.11 15.65 15.03
N LYS A 268 -11.63 15.98 13.84
CA LYS A 268 -12.70 15.21 13.20
C LYS A 268 -12.30 13.75 12.96
N PHE A 269 -11.06 13.52 12.54
CA PHE A 269 -10.53 12.18 12.27
C PHE A 269 -10.53 11.33 13.55
N VAL A 270 -9.95 11.85 14.65
CA VAL A 270 -9.88 11.15 15.93
C VAL A 270 -11.26 11.01 16.59
N GLU A 271 -12.11 12.04 16.55
CA GLU A 271 -13.48 11.98 17.07
C GLU A 271 -14.35 10.96 16.32
N SER A 272 -13.99 10.61 15.08
CA SER A 272 -14.62 9.53 14.31
C SER A 272 -14.11 8.13 14.68
N GLY A 273 -13.29 8.00 15.74
CA GLY A 273 -12.74 6.73 16.22
C GLY A 273 -11.52 6.23 15.42
N ARG A 274 -10.98 7.04 14.51
CA ARG A 274 -9.84 6.67 13.66
C ARG A 274 -8.51 6.98 14.36
N ILE A 275 -7.44 6.35 13.88
CA ILE A 275 -6.19 6.22 14.62
C ILE A 275 -5.07 7.02 13.94
N LEU A 276 -4.32 7.77 14.75
CA LEU A 276 -3.07 8.37 14.31
C LEU A 276 -1.90 7.49 14.73
N ALA A 277 -1.04 7.12 13.79
CA ALA A 277 0.22 6.44 14.04
C ALA A 277 1.36 7.47 14.01
N TRP A 278 2.01 7.65 15.16
CA TRP A 278 2.98 8.70 15.41
C TRP A 278 4.40 8.20 15.14
N GLY A 279 4.98 8.57 14.00
CA GLY A 279 6.37 8.25 13.67
C GLY A 279 7.33 9.11 14.49
N ILE A 280 7.72 8.65 15.68
CA ILE A 280 8.59 9.40 16.62
C ILE A 280 10.04 8.92 16.65
N VAL A 281 10.33 7.75 16.07
CA VAL A 281 11.68 7.19 16.02
C VAL A 281 12.27 7.50 14.65
N PRO A 282 13.31 8.35 14.56
CA PRO A 282 13.95 8.66 13.29
C PRO A 282 14.67 7.42 12.75
N THR A 283 14.53 7.20 11.44
CA THR A 283 15.19 6.10 10.70
C THR A 283 16.32 6.57 9.80
N SER A 284 16.44 7.88 9.60
CA SER A 284 17.62 8.53 9.05
C SER A 284 18.68 8.71 10.14
N ASN A 285 19.95 8.87 9.74
CA ASN A 285 21.01 9.24 10.68
C ASN A 285 20.60 10.49 11.46
N ALA A 286 20.91 10.52 12.76
CA ALA A 286 20.88 11.76 13.52
C ALA A 286 21.87 12.73 12.87
N GLU A 287 21.40 13.90 12.46
CA GLU A 287 22.27 15.01 12.06
C GLU A 287 23.16 15.47 13.22
#